data_AF-A0A2G6H5I6-F1
#
_entry.id   AF-A0A2G6H5I6-F1
#
_cell.length_a   1.000
_cell.length_b   1.000
_cell.length_c   1.000
_cell.angle_alpha   90.00
_cell.angle_beta   90.00
_cell.angle_gamma   90.00
#
_symmetry.space_group_name_H-M   'P 1'
#
loop_
_entity.id
_entity.type
_entity.pdbx_description
1 polymer ?
#
loop_
_entity_poly.entity_id
_entity_poly.type
_entity_poly.pdbx_seq_one_letter_code
_entity_poly.pdbx_strand_id
1 'polypeptide(L)'
;MNWIKEKIVWITVIFAIVILSWLWGVVSVKFELMPYKYMKSIVKKRANAVAEFDRHFTDPILDSQDLLYKPVRTNDELTMRIKKMLFEIDDITRLYEHIILKSSSINDGLFRGIYTYNDKIDTVYAYYVKGENSTVGVNIIPGSGINQSSQILKKREISDNYQCNIDDVLIGYADLYIYIKPNEDILAIHNGNNKIGHISYVNYLINMGGSYSSYYLLQSIALSKFIKKEYDKLFVVGLSQGGAAALLNCFQSEPDKAIIASGYSIQMDAPYESGHSQIIIPNYRYIYNSTRVYSELNSLSTKFLFTYGLKETGLYGKEAQELITATSFDSLSNVECVTHPEGHIYYEPIIREFLKEDY
;
A
#
# COMPACT_ATOMS: atom_id res chain seq x y z
N MET A 1 8.28 -74.99 4.90
CA MET A 1 9.46 -74.43 5.62
C MET A 1 9.48 -72.90 5.69
N ASN A 2 8.94 -72.16 4.70
CA ASN A 2 8.89 -70.68 4.71
C ASN A 2 7.93 -70.07 5.74
N TRP A 3 6.79 -70.72 6.01
CA TRP A 3 5.79 -70.23 6.97
C TRP A 3 6.29 -70.13 8.42
N ILE A 4 7.21 -71.02 8.81
CA ILE A 4 7.80 -71.01 10.16
C ILE A 4 8.77 -69.82 10.31
N LYS A 5 9.55 -69.51 9.26
CA LYS A 5 10.47 -68.37 9.27
C LYS A 5 9.75 -67.04 9.38
N GLU A 6 8.63 -66.91 8.68
CA GLU A 6 7.81 -65.69 8.70
C GLU A 6 7.17 -65.44 10.08
N LYS A 7 6.66 -66.49 10.73
CA LYS A 7 6.16 -66.40 12.10
C LYS A 7 7.25 -66.02 13.11
N ILE A 8 8.46 -66.54 12.96
CA ILE A 8 9.59 -66.20 13.83
C ILE A 8 9.92 -64.70 13.69
N VAL A 9 9.98 -64.16 12.47
CA VAL A 9 10.23 -62.73 12.23
C VAL A 9 9.16 -61.86 12.90
N TRP A 10 7.88 -62.19 12.73
CA TRP A 10 6.79 -61.44 13.36
C TRP A 10 6.83 -61.50 14.89
N ILE A 11 7.13 -62.68 15.46
CA ILE A 11 7.31 -62.83 16.91
C ILE A 11 8.48 -61.95 17.39
N THR A 12 9.61 -61.94 16.68
CA THR A 12 10.76 -61.10 17.03
C THR A 12 10.44 -59.61 16.96
N VAL A 13 9.72 -59.15 15.94
CA VAL A 13 9.29 -57.74 15.80
C VAL A 13 8.34 -57.34 16.93
N ILE A 14 7.33 -58.16 17.22
CA ILE A 14 6.38 -57.91 18.30
C ILE A 14 7.11 -57.86 19.65
N PHE A 15 8.02 -58.82 19.88
CA PHE A 15 8.79 -58.86 21.12
C PHE A 15 9.72 -57.65 21.26
N ALA A 16 10.35 -57.19 20.17
CA ALA A 16 11.15 -55.97 20.16
C ALA A 16 10.31 -54.72 20.47
N ILE A 17 9.10 -54.60 19.91
CA ILE A 17 8.18 -53.49 20.19
C ILE A 17 7.75 -53.50 21.67
N VAL A 18 7.44 -54.67 22.23
CA VAL A 18 7.07 -54.82 23.64
C VAL A 18 8.24 -54.43 24.55
N ILE A 19 9.45 -54.93 24.27
CA ILE A 19 10.66 -54.59 25.03
C ILE A 19 10.95 -53.09 24.96
N LEU A 20 10.88 -52.49 23.77
CA LEU A 20 11.12 -51.05 23.60
C LEU A 20 10.08 -50.22 24.34
N SER A 21 8.82 -50.61 24.30
CA SER A 21 7.73 -49.93 25.02
C SER A 21 7.90 -50.05 26.54
N TRP A 22 8.32 -51.23 27.03
CA TRP A 22 8.57 -51.48 28.44
C TRP A 22 9.80 -50.73 28.94
N LEU A 23 10.91 -50.77 28.19
CA LEU A 23 12.11 -49.97 28.47
C LEU A 23 11.80 -48.48 28.47
N TRP A 24 10.99 -48.00 27.53
CA TRP A 24 10.53 -46.61 27.50
C TRP A 24 9.69 -46.25 28.73
N GLY A 25 8.81 -47.16 29.16
CA GLY A 25 8.04 -47.00 30.41
C GLY A 25 8.93 -46.94 31.64
N VAL A 26 9.90 -47.84 31.76
CA VAL A 26 10.87 -47.88 32.87
C VAL A 26 11.76 -46.62 32.88
N VAL A 27 12.22 -46.17 31.72
CA VAL A 27 13.00 -44.92 31.60
C VAL A 27 12.14 -43.71 31.98
N SER A 28 10.89 -43.65 31.52
CA SER A 28 9.96 -42.56 31.84
C SER A 28 9.67 -42.46 33.34
N VAL A 29 9.54 -43.61 34.03
CA VAL A 29 9.32 -43.68 35.48
C VAL A 29 10.60 -43.38 36.26
N LYS A 30 11.73 -43.99 35.89
CA LYS A 30 12.99 -43.92 36.64
C LYS A 30 13.67 -42.54 36.52
N PHE A 31 13.49 -41.85 35.39
CA PHE A 31 14.08 -40.53 35.16
C PHE A 31 13.07 -39.39 35.29
N GLU A 32 11.85 -39.66 35.76
CA GLU A 32 10.73 -38.70 35.78
C GLU A 32 10.54 -37.95 34.44
N LEU A 33 10.93 -38.58 33.33
CA LEU A 33 10.73 -38.06 31.99
C LEU A 33 9.24 -38.19 31.68
N MET A 34 8.42 -37.32 32.25
CA MET A 34 7.01 -37.24 31.94
C MET A 34 6.88 -36.81 30.47
N PRO A 35 6.56 -37.72 29.54
CA PRO A 35 6.42 -37.36 28.13
C PRO A 35 5.30 -36.32 27.98
N TYR A 36 4.33 -36.34 28.91
CA TYR A 36 3.30 -35.32 29.04
C TYR A 36 3.84 -33.92 29.36
N LYS A 37 4.82 -33.75 30.28
CA LYS A 37 5.41 -32.42 30.56
C LYS A 37 6.21 -31.91 29.37
N TYR A 38 6.96 -32.79 28.69
CA TYR A 38 7.73 -32.45 27.50
C TYR A 38 6.81 -32.12 26.30
N MET A 39 5.79 -32.94 26.05
CA MET A 39 4.74 -32.64 25.04
C MET A 39 3.98 -31.37 25.39
N LYS A 40 3.61 -31.13 26.65
CA LYS A 40 2.95 -29.89 27.09
C LYS A 40 3.86 -28.67 26.90
N SER A 41 5.17 -28.82 27.13
CA SER A 41 6.17 -27.78 26.85
C SER A 41 6.31 -27.50 25.35
N ILE A 42 6.37 -28.54 24.51
CA ILE A 42 6.39 -28.40 23.04
C ILE A 42 5.10 -27.77 22.52
N VAL A 43 3.94 -28.24 22.98
CA VAL A 43 2.63 -27.70 22.61
C VAL A 43 2.51 -26.24 23.07
N LYS A 44 2.96 -25.90 24.29
CA LYS A 44 2.97 -24.51 24.78
C LYS A 44 3.92 -23.63 23.97
N LYS A 45 5.13 -24.10 23.65
CA LYS A 45 6.08 -23.37 22.79
C LYS A 45 5.50 -23.15 21.40
N ARG A 46 4.87 -24.17 20.81
CA ARG A 46 4.21 -24.09 19.50
C ARG A 46 3.01 -23.15 19.54
N ALA A 47 2.18 -23.22 20.58
CA ALA A 47 1.05 -22.31 20.77
C ALA A 47 1.51 -20.85 20.93
N ASN A 48 2.59 -20.62 21.69
CA ASN A 48 3.18 -19.29 21.83
C ASN A 48 3.75 -18.78 20.50
N ALA A 49 4.45 -19.63 19.73
CA ALA A 49 5.00 -19.25 18.44
C ALA A 49 3.91 -18.96 17.40
N VAL A 50 2.82 -19.73 17.39
CA VAL A 50 1.63 -19.45 16.54
C VAL A 50 0.98 -18.14 16.97
N ALA A 51 0.78 -17.93 18.28
CA ALA A 51 0.22 -16.69 18.80
C ALA A 51 1.12 -15.47 18.51
N GLU A 52 2.45 -15.65 18.48
CA GLU A 52 3.40 -14.60 18.11
C GLU A 52 3.33 -14.28 16.62
N PHE A 53 3.29 -15.29 15.75
CA PHE A 53 3.10 -15.11 14.30
C PHE A 53 1.77 -14.41 13.99
N ASP A 54 0.67 -14.84 14.60
CA ASP A 54 -0.66 -14.29 14.32
C ASP A 54 -0.83 -12.84 14.83
N ARG A 55 -0.03 -12.38 15.80
CA ARG A 55 -0.04 -10.98 16.27
C ARG A 55 0.33 -9.97 15.20
N HIS A 56 1.00 -10.40 14.13
CA HIS A 56 1.31 -9.52 13.02
C HIS A 56 0.07 -9.19 12.17
N PHE A 57 -0.95 -10.06 12.18
CA PHE A 57 -2.11 -10.00 11.28
C PHE A 57 -3.33 -9.39 12.00
N THR A 58 -3.34 -8.08 12.08
CA THR A 58 -4.35 -7.30 12.83
C THR A 58 -5.46 -6.73 11.96
N ASP A 59 -5.21 -6.58 10.66
CA ASP A 59 -6.07 -5.76 9.79
C ASP A 59 -6.97 -6.65 8.93
N PRO A 60 -8.18 -6.20 8.57
CA PRO A 60 -9.10 -6.99 7.76
C PRO A 60 -8.60 -7.13 6.31
N ILE A 61 -8.88 -8.29 5.73
CA ILE A 61 -8.73 -8.57 4.29
C ILE A 61 -10.05 -8.34 3.55
N LEU A 62 -9.96 -8.24 2.22
CA LEU A 62 -11.11 -8.50 1.36
C LEU A 62 -11.52 -9.98 1.44
N ASP A 63 -12.67 -10.32 0.87
CA ASP A 63 -13.09 -11.72 0.77
C ASP A 63 -11.98 -12.56 0.16
N SER A 64 -11.65 -13.67 0.83
CA SER A 64 -10.41 -14.43 0.58
C SER A 64 -10.26 -14.98 -0.85
N GLN A 65 -11.36 -15.06 -1.61
CA GLN A 65 -11.37 -15.52 -3.00
C GLN A 65 -10.80 -14.47 -3.98
N ASP A 66 -10.75 -13.20 -3.57
CA ASP A 66 -10.31 -12.09 -4.42
C ASP A 66 -8.81 -11.80 -4.25
N LEU A 67 -8.11 -12.48 -3.33
CA LEU A 67 -6.71 -12.20 -3.01
C LEU A 67 -5.75 -12.87 -4.00
N LEU A 68 -4.80 -12.09 -4.51
CA LEU A 68 -3.80 -12.57 -5.49
C LEU A 68 -2.78 -13.53 -4.86
N TYR A 69 -2.52 -13.36 -3.57
CA TYR A 69 -1.49 -14.11 -2.86
C TYR A 69 -2.12 -15.19 -1.99
N LYS A 70 -1.43 -16.34 -1.89
CA LYS A 70 -1.80 -17.38 -0.93
C LYS A 70 -1.46 -16.93 0.50
N PRO A 71 -2.22 -17.43 1.50
CA PRO A 71 -1.91 -17.21 2.91
C PRO A 71 -0.46 -17.58 3.27
N VAL A 72 0.20 -16.75 4.06
CA VAL A 72 1.47 -17.08 4.71
C VAL A 72 1.22 -17.90 5.98
N ARG A 73 2.12 -18.85 6.26
CA ARG A 73 2.00 -19.82 7.36
C ARG A 73 3.20 -19.81 8.31
N THR A 74 4.29 -19.12 7.95
CA THR A 74 5.53 -19.07 8.73
C THR A 74 6.15 -17.66 8.74
N ASN A 75 7.00 -17.38 9.73
CA ASN A 75 7.77 -16.13 9.80
C ASN A 75 8.73 -15.96 8.61
N ASP A 76 9.28 -17.04 8.07
CA ASP A 76 10.17 -16.98 6.91
C ASP A 76 9.40 -16.56 5.66
N GLU A 77 8.21 -17.12 5.44
CA GLU A 77 7.33 -16.70 4.35
C GLU A 77 6.91 -15.24 4.51
N LEU A 78 6.53 -14.83 5.72
CA LEU A 78 6.17 -13.45 6.02
C LEU A 78 7.33 -12.48 5.73
N THR A 79 8.53 -12.81 6.23
CA THR A 79 9.74 -12.03 6.01
C THR A 79 10.07 -11.93 4.53
N MET A 80 9.97 -13.04 3.78
CA MET A 80 10.17 -13.05 2.34
C MET A 80 9.17 -12.13 1.62
N ARG A 81 7.89 -12.13 2.03
CA ARG A 81 6.87 -11.23 1.47
C ARG A 81 7.17 -9.77 1.74
N ILE A 82 7.56 -9.43 2.98
CA ILE A 82 7.93 -8.06 3.35
C ILE A 82 9.16 -7.59 2.58
N LYS A 83 10.21 -8.43 2.48
CA LYS A 83 11.44 -8.12 1.74
C LYS A 83 11.22 -7.85 0.25
N LYS A 84 10.11 -8.29 -0.36
CA LYS A 84 9.79 -7.90 -1.74
C LYS A 84 9.62 -6.39 -1.89
N MET A 85 9.08 -5.73 -0.86
CA MET A 85 8.91 -4.28 -0.79
C MET A 85 10.22 -3.53 -0.50
N LEU A 86 11.33 -4.24 -0.23
CA LEU A 86 12.62 -3.62 0.00
C LEU A 86 13.25 -3.29 -1.37
N PHE A 87 13.23 -2.01 -1.71
CA PHE A 87 13.96 -1.44 -2.85
C PHE A 87 15.03 -0.50 -2.29
N GLU A 88 16.24 -0.65 -2.81
CA GLU A 88 17.32 0.30 -2.59
C GLU A 88 17.03 1.52 -3.47
N ILE A 89 16.53 2.57 -2.83
CA ILE A 89 16.16 3.83 -3.47
C ILE A 89 17.21 4.84 -3.03
N ASP A 90 18.20 5.07 -3.88
CA ASP A 90 19.29 6.01 -3.62
C ASP A 90 18.79 7.46 -3.65
N ASP A 91 17.92 7.76 -4.60
CA ASP A 91 17.33 9.09 -4.80
C ASP A 91 15.84 8.97 -5.14
N ILE A 92 15.01 9.31 -4.16
CA ILE A 92 13.55 9.32 -4.29
C ILE A 92 13.05 10.39 -5.27
N THR A 93 13.86 11.40 -5.60
CA THR A 93 13.48 12.48 -6.52
C THR A 93 13.66 12.12 -7.99
N ARG A 94 14.31 10.98 -8.29
CA ARG A 94 14.62 10.54 -9.66
C ARG A 94 14.05 9.17 -10.02
N LEU A 95 13.06 8.68 -9.26
CA LEU A 95 12.44 7.38 -9.50
C LEU A 95 11.97 7.23 -10.96
N TYR A 96 11.31 8.26 -11.50
CA TYR A 96 10.73 8.19 -12.85
C TYR A 96 11.76 7.87 -13.94
N GLU A 97 12.98 8.41 -13.84
CA GLU A 97 14.06 8.20 -14.81
C GLU A 97 14.53 6.74 -14.83
N HIS A 98 14.60 6.11 -13.65
CA HIS A 98 15.12 4.76 -13.46
C HIS A 98 14.07 3.65 -13.67
N ILE A 99 12.79 4.01 -13.80
CA ILE A 99 11.72 3.04 -14.12
C ILE A 99 11.73 2.71 -15.62
N ILE A 100 11.85 1.44 -15.96
CA ILE A 100 11.73 0.96 -17.35
C ILE A 100 10.51 0.05 -17.46
N LEU A 101 9.53 0.46 -18.27
CA LEU A 101 8.32 -0.31 -18.51
C LEU A 101 8.64 -1.57 -19.33
N LYS A 102 8.04 -2.71 -18.98
CA LYS A 102 8.21 -3.97 -19.73
C LYS A 102 6.94 -4.37 -20.47
N SER A 103 5.84 -4.53 -19.75
CA SER A 103 4.55 -4.96 -20.33
C SER A 103 3.39 -4.57 -19.43
N SER A 104 2.22 -4.36 -19.99
CA SER A 104 0.98 -4.16 -19.25
C SER A 104 -0.14 -5.04 -19.79
N SER A 105 -1.14 -5.31 -18.96
CA SER A 105 -2.37 -6.00 -19.35
C SER A 105 -3.52 -5.52 -18.48
N ILE A 106 -4.73 -5.48 -19.05
CA ILE A 106 -5.97 -5.28 -18.31
C ILE A 106 -6.81 -6.55 -18.50
N ASN A 107 -7.16 -7.21 -17.39
CA ASN A 107 -8.04 -8.38 -17.40
C ASN A 107 -9.11 -8.19 -16.33
N ASP A 108 -10.39 -8.30 -16.72
CA ASP A 108 -11.54 -8.20 -15.80
C ASP A 108 -11.50 -6.96 -14.87
N GLY A 109 -11.15 -5.80 -15.45
CA GLY A 109 -11.05 -4.55 -14.69
C GLY A 109 -9.83 -4.44 -13.77
N LEU A 110 -8.85 -5.36 -13.87
CA LEU A 110 -7.58 -5.27 -13.15
C LEU A 110 -6.45 -4.95 -14.12
N PHE A 111 -5.83 -3.77 -13.94
CA PHE A 111 -4.59 -3.42 -14.59
C PHE A 111 -3.41 -4.08 -13.87
N ARG A 112 -2.48 -4.61 -14.66
CA ARG A 112 -1.19 -5.15 -14.20
C ARG A 112 -0.07 -4.63 -15.09
N GLY A 113 0.85 -3.87 -14.51
CA GLY A 113 2.02 -3.32 -15.20
C GLY A 113 3.34 -3.87 -14.66
N ILE A 114 4.14 -4.53 -15.51
CA ILE A 114 5.49 -5.03 -15.17
C ILE A 114 6.53 -3.98 -15.53
N TYR A 115 7.36 -3.60 -14.58
CA TYR A 115 8.46 -2.65 -14.79
C TYR A 115 9.75 -3.16 -14.15
N THR A 116 10.86 -2.52 -14.48
CA THR A 116 12.13 -2.66 -13.74
C THR A 116 12.53 -1.33 -13.12
N TYR A 117 13.13 -1.39 -11.95
CA TYR A 117 13.81 -0.27 -11.29
C TYR A 117 15.15 -0.78 -10.77
N ASN A 118 16.27 -0.15 -11.15
CA ASN A 118 17.63 -0.61 -10.85
C ASN A 118 17.80 -2.13 -11.08
N ASP A 119 17.44 -2.58 -12.28
CA ASP A 119 17.47 -3.98 -12.74
C ASP A 119 16.57 -4.98 -11.99
N LYS A 120 15.87 -4.56 -10.93
CA LYS A 120 14.89 -5.38 -10.22
C LYS A 120 13.53 -5.30 -10.89
N ILE A 121 12.98 -6.45 -11.29
CA ILE A 121 11.63 -6.56 -11.85
C ILE A 121 10.60 -6.46 -10.73
N ASP A 122 9.53 -5.69 -10.97
CA ASP A 122 8.38 -5.59 -10.09
C ASP A 122 7.07 -5.41 -10.88
N THR A 123 5.95 -5.38 -10.18
CA THR A 123 4.63 -5.20 -10.76
C THR A 123 3.80 -4.21 -9.96
N VAL A 124 3.20 -3.24 -10.67
CA VAL A 124 2.16 -2.35 -10.13
C VAL A 124 0.77 -2.83 -10.56
N TYR A 125 -0.21 -2.67 -9.68
CA TYR A 125 -1.60 -3.01 -9.94
C TYR A 125 -2.52 -1.82 -9.70
N ALA A 126 -3.60 -1.75 -10.46
CA ALA A 126 -4.67 -0.79 -10.27
C ALA A 126 -6.00 -1.42 -10.67
N TYR A 127 -7.09 -1.02 -10.01
CA TYR A 127 -8.41 -1.24 -10.58
C TYR A 127 -8.59 -0.30 -11.76
N TYR A 128 -9.04 -0.84 -12.88
CA TYR A 128 -9.26 -0.12 -14.11
C TYR A 128 -10.76 0.07 -14.35
N VAL A 129 -11.16 1.32 -14.58
CA VAL A 129 -12.53 1.66 -14.96
C VAL A 129 -12.48 2.41 -16.28
N LYS A 130 -13.17 1.86 -17.29
CA LYS A 130 -13.27 2.46 -18.62
C LYS A 130 -14.13 3.73 -18.54
N GLY A 131 -13.56 4.87 -18.91
CA GLY A 131 -14.26 6.15 -18.95
C GLY A 131 -14.81 6.50 -20.33
N GLU A 132 -15.37 7.71 -20.42
CA GLU A 132 -15.98 8.22 -21.65
C GLU A 132 -14.94 8.84 -22.61
N ASN A 133 -13.87 9.42 -22.08
CA ASN A 133 -12.77 9.94 -22.89
C ASN A 133 -11.56 9.00 -22.88
N SER A 134 -11.25 8.42 -24.04
CA SER A 134 -10.13 7.50 -24.22
C SER A 134 -8.77 8.17 -24.40
N THR A 135 -8.67 9.50 -24.50
CA THR A 135 -7.39 10.21 -24.67
C THR A 135 -6.75 10.63 -23.36
N VAL A 136 -7.48 10.55 -22.26
CA VAL A 136 -7.01 10.92 -20.92
C VAL A 136 -7.02 9.68 -20.03
N GLY A 137 -5.92 9.47 -19.31
CA GLY A 137 -5.86 8.51 -18.23
C GLY A 137 -5.65 9.21 -16.89
N VAL A 138 -6.33 8.74 -15.84
CA VAL A 138 -6.15 9.27 -14.48
C VAL A 138 -5.53 8.21 -13.58
N ASN A 139 -4.47 8.58 -12.87
CA ASN A 139 -3.95 7.83 -11.72
C ASN A 139 -4.59 8.35 -10.43
N ILE A 140 -5.50 7.56 -9.83
CA ILE A 140 -6.11 7.87 -8.54
C ILE A 140 -5.29 7.16 -7.45
N ILE A 141 -4.64 7.94 -6.59
CA ILE A 141 -3.75 7.46 -5.53
C ILE A 141 -4.51 7.50 -4.20
N PRO A 142 -4.83 6.33 -3.60
CA PRO A 142 -5.61 6.30 -2.36
C PRO A 142 -4.85 6.86 -1.16
N GLY A 143 -5.59 7.53 -0.29
CA GLY A 143 -5.19 8.01 1.02
C GLY A 143 -5.00 6.91 2.05
N SER A 144 -4.84 7.33 3.31
CA SER A 144 -4.65 6.41 4.43
C SER A 144 -5.91 5.60 4.73
N GLY A 145 -5.75 4.45 5.38
CA GLY A 145 -6.84 3.52 5.66
C GLY A 145 -6.65 2.17 4.98
N ILE A 146 -7.54 1.24 5.33
CA ILE A 146 -7.47 -0.16 4.90
C ILE A 146 -8.29 -0.36 3.64
N ASN A 147 -7.71 -1.01 2.64
CA ASN A 147 -8.36 -1.48 1.40
C ASN A 147 -9.11 -0.34 0.67
N GLN A 148 -8.50 0.85 0.65
CA GLN A 148 -9.16 2.07 0.17
C GLN A 148 -9.46 2.04 -1.33
N SER A 149 -8.60 1.42 -2.14
CA SER A 149 -8.77 1.34 -3.59
C SER A 149 -10.05 0.56 -3.95
N SER A 150 -10.33 -0.56 -3.28
CA SER A 150 -11.60 -1.27 -3.49
C SER A 150 -12.81 -0.55 -2.90
N GLN A 151 -12.63 0.24 -1.84
CA GLN A 151 -13.71 1.07 -1.28
C GLN A 151 -14.07 2.25 -2.19
N ILE A 152 -13.10 2.81 -2.92
CA ILE A 152 -13.36 3.79 -3.99
C ILE A 152 -14.15 3.08 -5.10
N LEU A 153 -13.62 1.97 -5.64
CA LEU A 153 -14.27 1.23 -6.73
C LEU A 153 -15.71 0.78 -6.40
N LYS A 154 -15.97 0.36 -5.17
CA LYS A 154 -17.29 -0.13 -4.73
C LYS A 154 -18.29 1.00 -4.42
N LYS A 155 -17.91 2.27 -4.58
CA LYS A 155 -18.78 3.44 -4.41
C LYS A 155 -19.57 3.43 -3.10
N ARG A 156 -18.88 3.17 -1.99
CA ARG A 156 -19.53 3.25 -0.67
C ARG A 156 -19.99 4.68 -0.41
N GLU A 157 -21.02 4.88 0.41
CA GLU A 157 -21.46 6.22 0.78
C GLU A 157 -20.32 7.03 1.43
N ILE A 158 -20.34 8.37 1.30
CA ILE A 158 -19.30 9.26 1.88
C ILE A 158 -19.16 9.04 3.40
N SER A 159 -20.25 8.67 4.08
CA SER A 159 -20.24 8.32 5.51
C SER A 159 -19.36 7.09 5.83
N ASP A 160 -19.17 6.21 4.86
CA ASP A 160 -18.46 4.94 5.00
C ASP A 160 -17.04 5.00 4.42
N ASN A 161 -16.82 5.86 3.43
CA ASN A 161 -15.50 6.13 2.85
C ASN A 161 -15.42 7.57 2.32
N TYR A 162 -14.63 8.40 2.97
CA TYR A 162 -14.42 9.81 2.62
C TYR A 162 -13.79 10.04 1.23
N GLN A 163 -13.26 8.99 0.60
CA GLN A 163 -12.61 9.04 -0.72
C GLN A 163 -13.50 8.53 -1.87
N CYS A 164 -14.72 8.07 -1.58
CA CYS A 164 -15.48 7.15 -2.42
C CYS A 164 -16.03 7.69 -3.74
N ASN A 165 -16.16 9.01 -3.90
CA ASN A 165 -16.88 9.60 -5.03
C ASN A 165 -15.97 10.03 -6.18
N ILE A 166 -14.66 9.93 -6.03
CA ILE A 166 -13.73 10.52 -7.01
C ILE A 166 -13.79 9.85 -8.39
N ASP A 167 -14.07 8.55 -8.45
CA ASP A 167 -14.24 7.85 -9.72
C ASP A 167 -15.50 8.33 -10.47
N ASP A 168 -16.62 8.53 -9.78
CA ASP A 168 -17.85 9.11 -10.35
C ASP A 168 -17.65 10.53 -10.88
N VAL A 169 -16.82 11.33 -10.21
CA VAL A 169 -16.48 12.68 -10.66
C VAL A 169 -15.67 12.64 -11.96
N LEU A 170 -14.76 11.68 -12.07
CA LEU A 170 -13.75 11.62 -13.14
C LEU A 170 -14.14 10.79 -14.36
N ILE A 171 -15.10 9.87 -14.24
CA ILE A 171 -15.39 8.87 -15.28
C ILE A 171 -15.82 9.47 -16.64
N GLY A 172 -16.48 10.63 -16.61
CA GLY A 172 -16.84 11.38 -17.82
C GLY A 172 -15.66 12.06 -18.52
N TYR A 173 -14.48 12.09 -17.88
CA TYR A 173 -13.31 12.82 -18.37
C TYR A 173 -12.12 11.92 -18.73
N ALA A 174 -12.07 10.65 -18.29
CA ALA A 174 -10.88 9.82 -18.47
C ALA A 174 -11.13 8.33 -18.18
N ASP A 175 -10.27 7.48 -18.73
CA ASP A 175 -10.06 6.13 -18.21
C ASP A 175 -9.36 6.20 -16.84
N LEU A 176 -9.86 5.46 -15.86
CA LEU A 176 -9.44 5.58 -14.46
C LEU A 176 -8.59 4.38 -14.04
N TYR A 177 -7.48 4.68 -13.36
CA TYR A 177 -6.59 3.71 -12.73
C TYR A 177 -6.54 3.99 -11.23
N ILE A 178 -7.32 3.23 -10.45
CA ILE A 178 -7.34 3.32 -8.99
C ILE A 178 -6.20 2.45 -8.45
N TYR A 179 -5.09 3.10 -8.10
CA TYR A 179 -3.86 2.43 -7.68
C TYR A 179 -4.08 1.58 -6.42
N ILE A 180 -3.66 0.31 -6.46
CA ILE A 180 -3.69 -0.59 -5.31
C ILE A 180 -2.34 -0.53 -4.58
N LYS A 181 -2.33 0.04 -3.38
CA LYS A 181 -1.11 0.15 -2.55
C LYS A 181 -0.59 -1.25 -2.16
N PRO A 182 0.73 -1.40 -1.93
CA PRO A 182 1.28 -2.66 -1.44
C PRO A 182 0.65 -3.05 -0.09
N ASN A 183 0.37 -4.35 0.10
CA ASN A 183 -0.33 -4.89 1.27
C ASN A 183 -1.80 -4.38 1.45
N GLU A 184 -2.40 -3.79 0.43
CA GLU A 184 -3.80 -3.40 0.41
C GLU A 184 -4.59 -4.23 -0.62
N ASP A 185 -5.90 -4.34 -0.41
CA ASP A 185 -6.84 -5.04 -1.29
C ASP A 185 -6.36 -6.44 -1.69
N ILE A 186 -6.37 -6.76 -2.99
CA ILE A 186 -5.95 -8.05 -3.54
C ILE A 186 -4.46 -8.35 -3.32
N LEU A 187 -3.65 -7.35 -2.95
CA LEU A 187 -2.21 -7.47 -2.71
C LEU A 187 -1.86 -7.74 -1.23
N ALA A 188 -2.87 -7.93 -0.38
CA ALA A 188 -2.69 -8.17 1.05
C ALA A 188 -1.73 -9.34 1.33
N ILE A 189 -0.81 -9.14 2.28
CA ILE A 189 0.00 -10.20 2.88
C ILE A 189 -0.78 -10.70 4.10
N HIS A 190 -1.31 -11.92 4.03
CA HIS A 190 -2.35 -12.37 4.98
C HIS A 190 -2.12 -13.80 5.47
N ASN A 191 -2.68 -14.14 6.63
CA ASN A 191 -2.65 -15.50 7.18
C ASN A 191 -3.91 -16.33 6.81
N GLY A 192 -4.78 -15.76 5.96
CA GLY A 192 -6.07 -16.33 5.55
C GLY A 192 -7.27 -15.71 6.25
N ASN A 193 -7.07 -15.08 7.41
CA ASN A 193 -8.14 -14.41 8.18
C ASN A 193 -7.95 -12.90 8.21
N ASN A 194 -6.71 -12.45 8.43
CA ASN A 194 -6.32 -11.05 8.53
C ASN A 194 -5.05 -10.80 7.72
N LYS A 195 -4.80 -9.55 7.36
CA LYS A 195 -3.55 -9.10 6.75
C LYS A 195 -2.63 -8.48 7.78
N ILE A 196 -1.34 -8.45 7.45
CA ILE A 196 -0.33 -7.83 8.30
C ILE A 196 -0.65 -6.34 8.50
N GLY A 197 -0.63 -5.91 9.76
CA GLY A 197 -0.80 -4.51 10.12
C GLY A 197 0.43 -3.66 9.84
N HIS A 198 0.23 -2.37 9.52
CA HIS A 198 1.29 -1.42 9.14
C HIS A 198 2.49 -1.42 10.09
N ILE A 199 2.23 -1.45 11.41
CA ILE A 199 3.29 -1.43 12.43
C ILE A 199 4.28 -2.60 12.31
N SER A 200 3.83 -3.76 11.82
CA SER A 200 4.63 -4.98 11.76
C SER A 200 5.68 -4.98 10.65
N TYR A 201 5.51 -4.18 9.60
CA TYR A 201 6.45 -4.15 8.47
C TYR A 201 7.08 -2.78 8.20
N VAL A 202 6.44 -1.67 8.56
CA VAL A 202 7.00 -0.33 8.30
C VAL A 202 8.33 -0.14 9.03
N ASN A 203 8.37 -0.42 10.34
CA ASN A 203 9.61 -0.32 11.13
C ASN A 203 10.68 -1.30 10.63
N TYR A 204 10.27 -2.51 10.24
CA TYR A 204 11.19 -3.50 9.67
C TYR A 204 11.85 -2.98 8.40
N LEU A 205 11.08 -2.42 7.46
CA LEU A 205 11.61 -1.89 6.22
C LEU A 205 12.57 -0.72 6.46
N ILE A 206 12.23 0.20 7.38
CA ILE A 206 13.09 1.33 7.76
C ILE A 206 14.43 0.82 8.32
N ASN A 207 14.40 -0.14 9.26
CA ASN A 207 15.61 -0.71 9.85
C ASN A 207 16.48 -1.48 8.84
N MET A 208 15.89 -1.92 7.73
CA MET A 208 16.61 -2.59 6.63
C MET A 208 17.08 -1.60 5.55
N GLY A 209 17.01 -0.29 5.79
CA GLY A 209 17.43 0.75 4.85
C GLY A 209 16.41 1.07 3.75
N GLY A 210 15.20 0.54 3.83
CA GLY A 210 14.12 0.84 2.90
C GLY A 210 13.03 1.73 3.49
N SER A 211 11.93 1.88 2.76
CA SER A 211 10.73 2.56 3.25
C SER A 211 9.51 2.05 2.49
N TYR A 212 8.46 1.69 3.23
CA TYR A 212 7.17 1.36 2.62
C TYR A 212 6.66 2.51 1.75
N SER A 213 6.79 3.76 2.24
CA SER A 213 6.32 4.93 1.51
C SER A 213 7.12 5.17 0.22
N SER A 214 8.43 4.91 0.26
CA SER A 214 9.27 5.01 -0.94
C SER A 214 8.90 3.96 -1.99
N TYR A 215 8.62 2.72 -1.56
CA TYR A 215 8.13 1.66 -2.44
C TYR A 215 6.72 1.96 -3.01
N TYR A 216 5.83 2.48 -2.17
CA TYR A 216 4.51 2.95 -2.55
C TYR A 216 4.56 4.07 -3.61
N LEU A 217 5.48 5.04 -3.46
CA LEU A 217 5.71 6.10 -4.46
C LEU A 217 6.32 5.56 -5.74
N LEU A 218 7.30 4.65 -5.66
CA LEU A 218 7.90 3.99 -6.82
C LEU A 218 6.81 3.34 -7.70
N GLN A 219 5.91 2.58 -7.08
CA GLN A 219 4.81 1.95 -7.81
C GLN A 219 3.80 2.97 -8.37
N SER A 220 3.45 4.02 -7.61
CA SER A 220 2.52 5.04 -8.12
C SER A 220 3.11 5.78 -9.33
N ILE A 221 4.42 6.07 -9.32
CA ILE A 221 5.13 6.72 -10.42
C ILE A 221 5.25 5.78 -11.61
N ALA A 222 5.49 4.48 -11.39
CA ALA A 222 5.49 3.48 -12.44
C ALA A 222 4.13 3.41 -13.15
N LEU A 223 3.03 3.46 -12.39
CA LEU A 223 1.67 3.52 -12.94
C LEU A 223 1.45 4.78 -13.78
N SER A 224 1.83 5.96 -13.27
CA SER A 224 1.77 7.21 -14.05
C SER A 224 2.55 7.11 -15.37
N LYS A 225 3.73 6.46 -15.35
CA LYS A 225 4.55 6.25 -16.55
C LYS A 225 3.89 5.30 -17.56
N PHE A 226 3.19 4.25 -17.08
CA PHE A 226 2.36 3.41 -17.96
C PHE A 226 1.22 4.21 -18.60
N ILE A 227 0.51 5.02 -17.82
CA ILE A 227 -0.61 5.81 -18.32
C ILE A 227 -0.12 6.84 -19.36
N LYS A 228 0.95 7.60 -19.08
CA LYS A 228 1.54 8.53 -20.07
C LYS A 228 2.00 7.89 -21.38
N LYS A 229 2.24 6.57 -21.38
CA LYS A 229 2.60 5.86 -22.61
C LYS A 229 1.39 5.57 -23.50
N GLU A 230 0.23 5.34 -22.88
CA GLU A 230 -0.99 4.87 -23.56
C GLU A 230 -1.99 6.00 -23.85
N TYR A 231 -1.89 7.14 -23.15
CA TYR A 231 -2.81 8.28 -23.24
C TYR A 231 -2.07 9.57 -23.61
N ASP A 232 -2.78 10.47 -24.30
CA ASP A 232 -2.26 11.78 -24.68
C ASP A 232 -2.08 12.70 -23.48
N LYS A 233 -2.98 12.57 -22.48
CA LYS A 233 -2.92 13.31 -21.22
C LYS A 233 -2.92 12.38 -20.02
N LEU A 234 -2.16 12.75 -18.99
CA LEU A 234 -2.18 12.13 -17.68
C LEU A 234 -2.75 13.12 -16.67
N PHE A 235 -3.73 12.68 -15.89
CA PHE A 235 -4.11 13.35 -14.64
C PHE A 235 -3.67 12.52 -13.43
N VAL A 236 -3.29 13.18 -12.34
CA VAL A 236 -2.96 12.52 -11.06
C VAL A 236 -3.80 13.11 -9.95
N VAL A 237 -4.46 12.25 -9.16
CA VAL A 237 -5.41 12.68 -8.14
C VAL A 237 -5.13 11.95 -6.84
N GLY A 238 -5.16 12.66 -5.73
CA GLY A 238 -5.03 12.05 -4.41
C GLY A 238 -5.61 12.91 -3.29
N LEU A 239 -6.01 12.24 -2.21
CA LEU A 239 -6.53 12.87 -1.01
C LEU A 239 -5.79 12.38 0.24
N SER A 240 -5.57 13.27 1.22
CA SER A 240 -4.87 12.93 2.47
C SER A 240 -3.43 12.50 2.20
N GLN A 241 -2.98 11.38 2.79
CA GLN A 241 -1.75 10.68 2.41
C GLN A 241 -1.61 10.48 0.88
N GLY A 242 -2.73 10.23 0.20
CA GLY A 242 -2.76 10.03 -1.25
C GLY A 242 -2.53 11.33 -1.99
N GLY A 243 -2.96 12.47 -1.44
CA GLY A 243 -2.68 13.80 -1.96
C GLY A 243 -1.21 14.15 -1.81
N ALA A 244 -0.59 13.82 -0.68
CA ALA A 244 0.85 13.98 -0.51
C ALA A 244 1.65 13.14 -1.52
N ALA A 245 1.20 11.90 -1.75
CA ALA A 245 1.81 11.02 -2.73
C ALA A 245 1.56 11.45 -4.18
N ALA A 246 0.39 12.01 -4.47
CA ALA A 246 0.07 12.62 -5.75
C ALA A 246 1.01 13.79 -6.03
N LEU A 247 1.24 14.68 -5.05
CA LEU A 247 2.16 15.80 -5.21
C LEU A 247 3.60 15.32 -5.51
N LEU A 248 4.11 14.37 -4.72
CA LEU A 248 5.44 13.78 -4.93
C LEU A 248 5.56 13.03 -6.27
N ASN A 249 4.48 12.39 -6.72
CA ASN A 249 4.41 11.75 -8.03
C ASN A 249 4.49 12.81 -9.15
N CYS A 250 3.77 13.92 -9.02
CA CYS A 250 3.72 14.98 -10.02
C CYS A 250 5.08 15.63 -10.26
N PHE A 251 5.91 15.79 -9.22
CA PHE A 251 7.28 16.32 -9.36
C PHE A 251 8.17 15.50 -10.31
N GLN A 252 7.78 14.26 -10.62
CA GLN A 252 8.58 13.38 -11.48
C GLN A 252 7.84 12.93 -12.73
N SER A 253 6.53 12.70 -12.62
CA SER A 253 5.72 12.26 -13.76
C SER A 253 5.23 13.42 -14.62
N GLU A 254 5.20 14.64 -14.10
CA GLU A 254 4.72 15.87 -14.76
C GLU A 254 3.41 15.62 -15.55
N PRO A 255 2.28 15.40 -14.84
CA PRO A 255 0.97 15.22 -15.48
C PRO A 255 0.45 16.54 -16.04
N ASP A 256 -0.58 16.50 -16.89
CA ASP A 256 -1.24 17.69 -17.41
C ASP A 256 -2.02 18.42 -16.30
N LYS A 257 -2.71 17.66 -15.45
CA LYS A 257 -3.46 18.15 -14.29
C LYS A 257 -3.20 17.31 -13.05
N ALA A 258 -3.20 17.97 -11.89
CA ALA A 258 -3.07 17.33 -10.60
C ALA A 258 -4.10 17.86 -9.60
N ILE A 259 -4.78 16.97 -8.88
CA ILE A 259 -5.69 17.33 -7.79
C ILE A 259 -5.10 16.83 -6.48
N ILE A 260 -4.72 17.78 -5.62
CA ILE A 260 -4.09 17.58 -4.33
C ILE A 260 -5.09 17.98 -3.23
N ALA A 261 -5.97 17.04 -2.85
CA ALA A 261 -6.98 17.28 -1.82
C ALA A 261 -6.40 17.01 -0.42
N SER A 262 -6.28 18.02 0.43
CA SER A 262 -5.81 17.89 1.82
C SER A 262 -4.58 17.00 1.95
N GLY A 263 -3.60 17.19 1.07
CA GLY A 263 -2.39 16.36 0.96
C GLY A 263 -1.10 17.13 1.18
N TYR A 264 -1.17 18.46 1.31
CA TYR A 264 -0.01 19.30 1.50
C TYR A 264 -0.35 20.51 2.37
N SER A 265 0.63 20.94 3.15
CA SER A 265 0.56 22.15 3.97
C SER A 265 1.99 22.64 4.21
N ILE A 266 2.24 23.94 4.06
CA ILE A 266 3.54 24.54 4.39
C ILE A 266 3.90 24.36 5.87
N GLN A 267 2.91 24.19 6.74
CA GLN A 267 3.14 23.93 8.15
C GLN A 267 3.81 22.56 8.42
N MET A 268 3.89 21.67 7.42
CA MET A 268 4.66 20.43 7.50
C MET A 268 6.19 20.64 7.57
N ASP A 269 6.68 21.86 7.35
CA ASP A 269 8.08 22.22 7.61
C ASP A 269 8.44 22.04 9.08
N ALA A 270 7.47 22.27 9.98
CA ALA A 270 7.62 22.03 11.40
C ALA A 270 7.51 20.52 11.74
N PRO A 271 8.09 20.06 12.86
CA PRO A 271 7.81 18.72 13.37
C PRO A 271 6.31 18.50 13.58
N TYR A 272 5.78 17.44 12.97
CA TYR A 272 4.43 16.95 13.19
C TYR A 272 4.48 15.45 13.48
N GLU A 273 3.52 14.97 14.26
CA GLU A 273 3.41 13.55 14.59
C GLU A 273 2.93 12.77 13.36
N SER A 274 3.67 11.71 12.99
CA SER A 274 3.32 10.81 11.88
C SER A 274 3.16 9.39 12.41
N GLY A 275 1.96 8.83 12.26
CA GLY A 275 1.73 7.41 12.51
C GLY A 275 2.27 6.52 11.38
N HIS A 276 2.33 5.20 11.62
CA HIS A 276 2.78 4.21 10.61
C HIS A 276 1.94 4.16 9.33
N SER A 277 0.75 4.78 9.34
CA SER A 277 -0.12 4.93 8.18
C SER A 277 0.17 6.19 7.35
N GLN A 278 1.13 7.04 7.74
CA GLN A 278 1.52 8.25 7.02
C GLN A 278 2.74 8.01 6.10
N ILE A 279 3.11 9.01 5.29
CA ILE A 279 4.33 8.95 4.47
C ILE A 279 5.55 9.05 5.39
N ILE A 280 6.34 7.97 5.45
CA ILE A 280 7.59 7.89 6.22
C ILE A 280 8.72 7.54 5.26
N ILE A 281 9.53 8.54 4.93
CA ILE A 281 10.71 8.41 4.06
C ILE A 281 11.90 8.99 4.83
N PRO A 282 13.01 8.26 4.97
CA PRO A 282 14.24 8.85 5.50
C PRO A 282 14.57 10.13 4.75
N ASN A 283 14.94 11.20 5.45
CA ASN A 283 15.26 12.50 4.83
C ASN A 283 14.08 13.18 4.11
N TYR A 284 12.83 12.82 4.42
CA TYR A 284 11.61 13.41 3.80
C TYR A 284 11.58 14.94 3.74
N ARG A 285 12.13 15.63 4.76
CA ARG A 285 12.15 17.11 4.78
C ARG A 285 12.97 17.73 3.67
N TYR A 286 13.98 17.04 3.14
CA TYR A 286 14.78 17.58 2.04
C TYR A 286 13.99 17.62 0.73
N ILE A 287 13.01 16.74 0.57
CA ILE A 287 12.19 16.63 -0.64
C ILE A 287 10.82 17.32 -0.52
N TYR A 288 10.31 17.50 0.70
CA TYR A 288 8.93 17.95 0.94
C TYR A 288 8.81 19.22 1.80
N ASN A 289 9.87 20.03 1.87
CA ASN A 289 9.77 21.35 2.52
C ASN A 289 9.16 22.39 1.58
N SER A 290 8.61 23.46 2.15
CA SER A 290 7.91 24.52 1.44
C SER A 290 8.72 25.18 0.32
N THR A 291 10.01 25.43 0.56
CA THR A 291 10.90 26.04 -0.44
C THR A 291 11.09 25.12 -1.64
N ARG A 292 11.32 23.82 -1.39
CA ARG A 292 11.46 22.82 -2.46
C ARG A 292 10.15 22.65 -3.20
N VAL A 293 9.04 22.47 -2.50
CA VAL A 293 7.72 22.29 -3.12
C VAL A 293 7.34 23.49 -3.99
N TYR A 294 7.51 24.72 -3.49
CA TYR A 294 7.28 25.92 -4.30
C TYR A 294 8.14 25.94 -5.57
N SER A 295 9.44 25.64 -5.43
CA SER A 295 10.36 25.60 -6.57
C SER A 295 9.98 24.55 -7.61
N GLU A 296 9.53 23.36 -7.17
CA GLU A 296 9.08 22.29 -8.06
C GLU A 296 7.81 22.71 -8.79
N LEU A 297 6.79 23.18 -8.08
CA LEU A 297 5.52 23.65 -8.66
C LEU A 297 5.74 24.73 -9.71
N ASN A 298 6.64 25.69 -9.44
CA ASN A 298 6.97 26.77 -10.36
C ASN A 298 7.72 26.29 -11.63
N SER A 299 8.34 25.12 -11.58
CA SER A 299 9.12 24.57 -12.70
C SER A 299 8.32 23.65 -13.63
N LEU A 300 7.18 23.14 -13.18
CA LEU A 300 6.36 22.17 -13.91
C LEU A 300 5.31 22.87 -14.76
N SER A 301 4.98 22.29 -15.92
CA SER A 301 3.83 22.76 -16.72
C SER A 301 2.49 22.26 -16.21
N THR A 302 2.48 21.34 -15.24
CA THR A 302 1.27 20.77 -14.63
C THR A 302 0.38 21.87 -14.05
N LYS A 303 -0.93 21.83 -14.33
CA LYS A 303 -1.92 22.61 -13.60
C LYS A 303 -2.30 21.89 -12.31
N PHE A 304 -2.25 22.57 -11.18
CA PHE A 304 -2.55 22.00 -9.87
C PHE A 304 -3.82 22.62 -9.28
N LEU A 305 -4.69 21.77 -8.73
CA LEU A 305 -5.74 22.15 -7.82
C LEU A 305 -5.39 21.64 -6.42
N PHE A 306 -5.16 22.55 -5.48
CA PHE A 306 -5.11 22.25 -4.05
C PHE A 306 -6.46 22.56 -3.43
N THR A 307 -6.99 21.62 -2.65
CA THR A 307 -8.30 21.83 -2.02
C THR A 307 -8.37 21.35 -0.58
N TYR A 308 -9.13 22.08 0.24
CA TYR A 308 -9.24 21.87 1.69
C TYR A 308 -10.67 22.10 2.19
N GLY A 309 -11.16 21.21 3.06
CA GLY A 309 -12.49 21.33 3.65
C GLY A 309 -12.53 22.22 4.89
N LEU A 310 -13.49 23.15 4.96
CA LEU A 310 -13.71 24.04 6.11
C LEU A 310 -14.15 23.30 7.38
N LYS A 311 -14.72 22.10 7.26
CA LYS A 311 -15.07 21.23 8.40
C LYS A 311 -13.97 20.22 8.74
N GLU A 312 -12.80 20.29 8.12
CA GLU A 312 -11.66 19.46 8.49
C GLU A 312 -11.10 19.84 9.86
N THR A 313 -10.37 18.90 10.47
CA THR A 313 -9.69 19.12 11.74
C THR A 313 -8.17 19.00 11.56
N GLY A 314 -7.42 19.44 12.56
CA GLY A 314 -5.96 19.36 12.54
C GLY A 314 -5.33 20.29 11.49
N LEU A 315 -4.27 19.80 10.85
CA LEU A 315 -3.44 20.58 9.94
C LEU A 315 -4.23 21.15 8.75
N TYR A 316 -5.00 20.32 8.07
CA TYR A 316 -5.73 20.70 6.86
C TYR A 316 -6.97 21.55 7.16
N GLY A 317 -7.61 21.37 8.31
CA GLY A 317 -8.64 22.30 8.80
C GLY A 317 -8.09 23.70 9.01
N LYS A 318 -6.86 23.81 9.53
CA LYS A 318 -6.16 25.09 9.67
C LYS A 318 -5.79 25.69 8.31
N GLU A 319 -5.35 24.89 7.34
CA GLU A 319 -5.14 25.36 5.95
C GLU A 319 -6.42 25.94 5.36
N ALA A 320 -7.57 25.28 5.55
CA ALA A 320 -8.85 25.77 5.03
C ALA A 320 -9.29 27.11 5.66
N GLN A 321 -8.95 27.35 6.92
CA GLN A 321 -9.35 28.56 7.65
C GLN A 321 -8.39 29.73 7.43
N GLU A 322 -7.09 29.45 7.38
CA GLU A 322 -6.05 30.48 7.38
C GLU A 322 -5.43 30.72 5.99
N LEU A 323 -5.70 29.84 5.01
CA LEU A 323 -5.21 29.93 3.64
C LEU A 323 -3.68 30.09 3.55
N ILE A 324 -2.94 29.49 4.48
CA ILE A 324 -1.49 29.66 4.61
C ILE A 324 -0.76 29.19 3.34
N THR A 325 -1.07 27.97 2.89
CA THR A 325 -0.47 27.40 1.68
C THR A 325 -0.92 28.18 0.44
N ALA A 326 -2.21 28.53 0.35
CA ALA A 326 -2.76 29.30 -0.77
C ALA A 326 -2.04 30.65 -0.94
N THR A 327 -1.93 31.43 0.14
CA THR A 327 -1.24 32.73 0.14
C THR A 327 0.22 32.60 -0.32
N SER A 328 0.88 31.50 0.05
CA SER A 328 2.28 31.25 -0.35
C SER A 328 2.41 30.83 -1.82
N PHE A 329 1.32 30.37 -2.44
CA PHE A 329 1.25 29.95 -3.84
C PHE A 329 0.61 31.00 -4.76
N ASP A 330 0.15 32.15 -4.26
CA ASP A 330 -0.56 33.19 -5.02
C ASP A 330 0.19 33.68 -6.29
N SER A 331 1.52 33.59 -6.32
CA SER A 331 2.33 33.97 -7.48
C SER A 331 2.53 32.86 -8.52
N LEU A 332 2.07 31.64 -8.27
CA LEU A 332 2.20 30.49 -9.16
C LEU A 332 0.98 30.43 -10.10
N SER A 333 1.19 30.73 -11.38
CA SER A 333 0.11 30.80 -12.38
C SER A 333 -0.51 29.43 -12.73
N ASN A 334 0.16 28.34 -12.38
CA ASN A 334 -0.29 26.97 -12.61
C ASN A 334 -0.90 26.32 -11.36
N VAL A 335 -1.13 27.08 -10.29
CA VAL A 335 -1.67 26.57 -9.02
C VAL A 335 -2.96 27.30 -8.67
N GLU A 336 -4.03 26.54 -8.47
CA GLU A 336 -5.30 27.00 -7.91
C GLU A 336 -5.45 26.42 -6.49
N CYS A 337 -5.81 27.25 -5.51
CA CYS A 337 -6.10 26.81 -4.15
C CYS A 337 -7.54 27.18 -3.78
N VAL A 338 -8.36 26.19 -3.42
CA VAL A 338 -9.79 26.39 -3.16
C VAL A 338 -10.25 25.69 -1.88
N THR A 339 -11.03 26.38 -1.06
CA THR A 339 -11.67 25.78 0.12
C THR A 339 -13.15 25.45 -0.15
N HIS A 340 -13.68 24.46 0.57
CA HIS A 340 -15.07 24.02 0.39
C HIS A 340 -15.81 23.82 1.72
N PRO A 341 -17.16 23.84 1.74
CA PRO A 341 -17.94 23.78 2.98
C PRO A 341 -17.92 22.42 3.69
N GLU A 342 -17.41 21.36 3.06
CA GLU A 342 -17.38 20.01 3.62
C GLU A 342 -16.12 19.68 4.44
N GLY A 343 -16.05 18.43 4.94
CA GLY A 343 -14.91 17.90 5.69
C GLY A 343 -13.82 17.34 4.78
N HIS A 344 -13.16 16.28 5.23
CA HIS A 344 -12.00 15.70 4.56
C HIS A 344 -12.40 14.81 3.37
N ILE A 345 -12.87 15.40 2.26
CA ILE A 345 -13.46 14.68 1.11
C ILE A 345 -13.01 15.26 -0.24
N TYR A 346 -13.28 14.54 -1.34
CA TYR A 346 -13.21 15.12 -2.69
C TYR A 346 -14.48 15.94 -2.96
N TYR A 347 -14.35 17.26 -3.05
CA TYR A 347 -15.50 18.14 -3.30
C TYR A 347 -15.77 18.30 -4.80
N GLU A 348 -16.73 17.52 -5.30
CA GLU A 348 -17.08 17.39 -6.71
C GLU A 348 -17.25 18.73 -7.48
N PRO A 349 -17.98 19.75 -6.98
CA PRO A 349 -18.20 20.97 -7.74
C PRO A 349 -16.91 21.69 -8.17
N ILE A 350 -15.92 21.76 -7.26
CA ILE A 350 -14.62 22.40 -7.54
C ILE A 350 -13.83 21.56 -8.54
N ILE A 351 -13.81 20.24 -8.33
CA ILE A 351 -13.07 19.34 -9.21
C ILE A 351 -13.61 19.40 -10.65
N ARG A 352 -14.94 19.38 -10.82
CA ARG A 352 -15.54 19.50 -12.16
C ARG A 352 -15.22 20.83 -12.83
N GLU A 353 -15.22 21.93 -12.09
CA GLU A 353 -14.87 23.23 -12.63
C GLU A 353 -13.42 23.25 -13.13
N PHE A 354 -12.48 22.79 -12.32
CA PHE A 354 -11.07 22.67 -12.68
C PHE A 354 -10.83 21.80 -13.92
N LEU A 355 -11.65 20.76 -14.13
CA LEU A 355 -11.53 19.85 -15.27
C LEU A 355 -12.09 20.44 -16.57
N LYS A 356 -13.05 21.38 -16.52
CA LYS A 356 -13.70 21.97 -17.72
C LYS A 356 -12.76 22.72 -18.65
N GLU A 357 -11.66 23.28 -18.14
CA GLU A 357 -10.76 24.11 -18.96
C GLU A 357 -10.12 23.41 -20.18
N ASP A 358 -10.28 22.09 -20.30
CA ASP A 358 -9.63 21.27 -21.31
C ASP A 358 -10.60 20.62 -22.32
N TYR A 359 -11.91 20.92 -22.22
CA TYR A 359 -13.00 20.39 -23.04
C TYR A 359 -13.89 21.52 -23.55
#